data_AF-A0A5J4TW65-F1
#
_entry.id   AF-A0A5J4TW65-F1
#
_cell.length_a   1.000
_cell.length_b   1.000
_cell.length_c   1.000
_cell.angle_alpha   90.00
_cell.angle_beta   90.00
_cell.angle_gamma   90.00
#
_symmetry.space_group_name_H-M   'P 1'
#
loop_
_entity.id
_entity.type
_entity.pdbx_description
1 polymer ?
#
loop_
_entity_poly.entity_id
_entity_poly.type
_entity_poly.pdbx_seq_one_letter_code
_entity_poly.pdbx_strand_id
1 'polypeptide(L)' 'NPNMKMIITHIKTLINDSDVWTKSTARKVLNGLAVNAANKAEIEKGGFKIPQ' A
#
# COMPACT_ATOMS: atom_id res chain seq x y z
N ASN A 1 11.69 -9.37 4.02
CA ASN A 1 12.65 -8.38 3.51
C ASN A 1 12.33 -7.02 4.13
N PRO A 2 13.17 -6.45 5.01
CA PRO A 2 12.88 -5.20 5.71
C PRO A 2 12.59 -4.02 4.77
N ASN A 3 13.22 -3.99 3.58
CA ASN A 3 12.99 -2.96 2.57
C ASN A 3 11.54 -2.95 2.08
N MET A 4 10.93 -4.13 1.96
CA MET A 4 9.54 -4.26 1.50
C MET A 4 8.55 -3.64 2.48
N LYS A 5 8.82 -3.78 3.79
CA LYS A 5 7.97 -3.18 4.84
C LYS A 5 8.02 -1.65 4.78
N MET A 6 9.22 -1.08 4.59
CA MET A 6 9.38 0.38 4.44
C MET A 6 8.64 0.91 3.21
N ILE A 7 8.76 0.22 2.07
CA ILE A 7 8.05 0.57 0.83
C ILE A 7 6.53 0.55 1.05
N ILE A 8 5.99 -0.52 1.65
CA ILE A 8 4.55 -0.63 1.94
C ILE A 8 4.09 0.50 2.87
N THR A 9 4.83 0.76 3.95
CA THR A 9 4.50 1.84 4.90
C THR A 9 4.51 3.20 4.22
N HIS A 10 5.49 3.48 3.37
CA HIS A 10 5.53 4.75 2.63
C HIS A 10 4.36 4.87 1.64
N ILE A 11 4.04 3.82 0.88
CA ILE A 11 2.90 3.88 -0.07
C ILE A 11 1.57 4.02 0.67
N LYS A 12 1.43 3.43 1.87
CA LYS A 12 0.26 3.63 2.73
C LYS A 12 0.02 5.09 3.11
N THR A 13 1.06 5.94 3.22
CA THR A 13 0.83 7.36 3.50
C THR A 13 0.31 8.13 2.29
N LEU A 14 0.55 7.62 1.07
CA LEU A 14 0.19 8.27 -0.19
C LEU A 14 -1.26 8.00 -0.63
N ILE A 15 -1.99 7.09 0.03
CA ILE A 15 -3.37 6.75 -0.40
C ILE A 15 -4.38 7.88 -0.22
N ASN A 16 -4.01 8.92 0.55
CA ASN A 16 -4.80 10.12 0.82
C ASN A 16 -4.08 11.39 0.33
N ASP A 17 -3.10 11.25 -0.55
CA ASP A 17 -2.38 12.38 -1.12
C ASP A 17 -3.33 13.36 -1.82
N SER A 18 -3.02 14.66 -1.74
CA SER A 18 -3.81 15.71 -2.39
C SER A 18 -3.70 15.63 -3.90
N ASP A 19 -2.56 15.15 -4.42
CA ASP A 19 -2.39 14.88 -5.84
C ASP A 19 -3.16 13.61 -6.24
N VAL A 20 -4.11 13.79 -7.15
CA VAL A 20 -5.02 12.72 -7.60
C VAL A 20 -4.26 11.56 -8.23
N TRP A 21 -3.21 11.87 -8.99
CA TRP A 21 -2.40 10.86 -9.66
C TRP A 21 -1.64 10.00 -8.64
N THR A 22 -0.97 10.63 -7.69
CA THR A 22 -0.23 9.98 -6.60
C THR A 22 -1.16 9.11 -5.78
N LYS A 23 -2.31 9.64 -5.37
CA LYS A 23 -3.33 8.92 -4.61
C LYS A 23 -3.83 7.66 -5.33
N SER A 24 -4.18 7.78 -6.61
CA SER A 24 -4.67 6.67 -7.45
C SER A 24 -3.58 5.62 -7.70
N THR A 25 -2.35 6.07 -7.96
CA THR A 25 -1.21 5.21 -8.20
C THR A 25 -0.84 4.42 -6.95
N ALA A 26 -0.85 5.05 -5.77
CA ALA A 26 -0.60 4.37 -4.50
C ALA A 26 -1.57 3.20 -4.28
N ARG A 27 -2.86 3.40 -4.54
CA ARG A 27 -3.86 2.31 -4.47
C ARG A 27 -3.57 1.18 -5.44
N LYS A 28 -3.22 1.49 -6.69
CA LYS A 28 -2.87 0.47 -7.70
C LYS A 28 -1.63 -0.32 -7.30
N VAL A 29 -0.59 0.34 -6.81
CA VAL A 29 0.64 -0.31 -6.37
C VAL A 29 0.36 -1.23 -5.18
N LEU A 30 -0.39 -0.78 -4.17
CA LEU A 30 -0.75 -1.64 -3.04
C LEU A 30 -1.53 -2.88 -3.48
N ASN A 31 -2.47 -2.74 -4.43
CA ASN A 31 -3.19 -3.88 -5.00
C ASN A 31 -2.25 -4.85 -5.73
N GLY A 32 -1.29 -4.34 -6.52
CA GLY A 32 -0.29 -5.18 -7.19
C GLY A 32 0.62 -5.90 -6.20
N LEU A 33 1.05 -5.23 -5.13
CA LEU A 33 1.87 -5.83 -4.08
C LEU A 33 1.12 -6.90 -3.29
N ALA A 34 -0.20 -6.73 -3.08
CA ALA A 34 -1.05 -7.66 -2.36
C ALA A 34 -1.27 -9.01 -3.08
N VAL A 35 -0.85 -9.16 -4.33
CA VAL A 35 -0.82 -10.46 -5.01
C VAL A 35 0.13 -11.43 -4.30
N ASN A 36 1.19 -10.93 -3.66
CA ASN A 36 2.06 -11.73 -2.80
C ASN A 36 1.46 -11.83 -1.39
N ALA A 37 1.29 -13.05 -0.87
CA ALA A 37 0.65 -13.29 0.43
C ALA A 37 1.38 -12.64 1.62
N ALA A 38 2.72 -12.61 1.62
CA ALA A 38 3.49 -11.97 2.69
C ALA A 38 3.33 -10.43 2.66
N ASN A 39 3.31 -9.83 1.46
CA ASN A 39 3.03 -8.41 1.29
C ASN A 39 1.59 -8.07 1.68
N LYS A 40 0.62 -8.91 1.31
CA LYS A 40 -0.78 -8.75 1.70
C LYS A 40 -0.93 -8.72 3.22
N ALA A 41 -0.31 -9.66 3.93
CA ALA A 41 -0.34 -9.69 5.39
C ALA A 41 0.26 -8.43 6.02
N GLU A 42 1.35 -7.88 5.46
CA GLU A 42 1.93 -6.62 5.95
C GLU A 42 1.06 -5.40 5.59
N ILE A 43 0.39 -5.40 4.44
CA ILE A 43 -0.56 -4.35 4.05
C ILE A 43 -1.78 -4.37 4.99
N GLU A 44 -2.36 -5.52 5.29
CA GLU A 44 -3.58 -5.65 6.12
C GLU A 44 -3.31 -5.52 7.62
N LYS A 45 -2.03 -5.53 8.03
CA LYS A 45 -1.62 -5.36 9.43
C LYS A 45 -2.20 -4.08 10.03
N GLY A 46 -2.73 -4.19 11.25
CA GLY A 46 -3.39 -3.09 11.94
C GLY A 46 -4.78 -2.77 11.38
N GLY A 47 -5.40 -3.68 10.62
CA GLY A 47 -6.74 -3.50 10.08
C GLY A 47 -6.82 -2.55 8.87
N PHE A 48 -5.67 -2.21 8.28
CA PHE A 48 -5.62 -1.34 7.12
C PHE A 48 -6.28 -2.02 5.91
N LYS A 49 -7.16 -1.28 5.23
CA LYS A 49 -7.80 -1.70 3.98
C LYS A 49 -7.44 -0.70 2.89
N ILE A 50 -7.10 -1.22 1.70
CA ILE A 50 -6.91 -0.37 0.52
C ILE A 50 -8.30 0.17 0.13
N PRO A 51 -8.51 1.49 0.08
CA PRO A 51 -9.78 2.04 -0.38
C PRO A 51 -10.07 1.63 -1.83
N GLN A 52 -11.35 1.50 -2.20
CA GLN A 52 -11.75 1.34 -3.61
C GLN A 52 -11.78 2.68 -4.33
#